data_AF-A0A7S2KCU6-F1
#
_entry.id   AF-A0A7S2KCU6-F1
#
_cell.length_a   1.000
_cell.length_b   1.000
_cell.length_c   1.000
_cell.angle_alpha   90.00
_cell.angle_beta   90.00
_cell.angle_gamma   90.00
#
_symmetry.space_group_name_H-M   'P 1'
#
loop_
_entity.id
_entity.type
_entity.pdbx_description
1 polymer ?
#
loop_
_entity_poly.entity_id
_entity_poly.type
_entity_poly.pdbx_seq_one_letter_code
_entity_poly.pdbx_strand_id
1 'polypeptide(L)'
;CDDRGVALVYCELHAHWDGAAAFVAYEDEYCDTPIVRLSVDKDTCVSERVGIDCSCFSLGGHHFNSRSCAEKMLWLRAISNVKVKLRHGAANPTPTDLTHYRSAVTDHAEPLNQTKVARHGPSCSPLLPSTGR
;
A
#
# COMPACT_ATOMS: atom_id res chain seq x y z
N CYS A 1 12.40 22.05 -16.11
CA CYS A 1 11.24 21.18 -16.40
C CYS A 1 11.37 19.97 -15.50
N ASP A 2 10.61 19.91 -14.40
CA ASP A 2 10.75 18.85 -13.40
C ASP A 2 9.80 17.70 -13.76
N ASP A 3 10.34 16.68 -14.41
CA ASP A 3 9.62 15.56 -15.03
C ASP A 3 9.39 14.42 -14.02
N ARG A 4 8.77 14.72 -12.86
CA ARG A 4 8.58 13.75 -11.76
C ARG A 4 7.20 13.82 -11.11
N GLY A 5 6.13 13.82 -11.91
CA GLY A 5 4.77 13.86 -11.37
C GLY A 5 4.37 12.56 -10.63
N VAL A 6 4.82 11.40 -11.12
CA VAL A 6 4.40 10.07 -10.63
C VAL A 6 5.53 9.06 -10.86
N ALA A 7 5.71 8.11 -9.95
CA ALA A 7 6.60 6.96 -10.11
C ALA A 7 5.88 5.66 -9.77
N LEU A 8 6.21 4.57 -10.47
CA LEU A 8 5.84 3.22 -10.02
C LEU A 8 6.72 2.87 -8.83
N VAL A 9 6.11 2.34 -7.77
CA VAL A 9 6.80 1.96 -6.54
C VAL A 9 6.24 0.66 -6.00
N TYR A 10 7.07 -0.07 -5.27
CA TYR A 10 6.67 -1.29 -4.58
C TYR A 10 6.64 -1.01 -3.08
N CYS A 11 5.47 -1.19 -2.47
CA CYS A 11 5.28 -0.82 -1.07
C CYS A 11 5.19 -2.05 -0.16
N GLU A 12 5.73 -1.92 1.04
CA GLU A 12 5.47 -2.83 2.15
C GLU A 12 5.02 -2.05 3.40
N LEU A 13 4.19 -2.70 4.23
CA LEU A 13 3.78 -2.19 5.52
C LEU A 13 4.27 -3.14 6.60
N HIS A 14 5.03 -2.60 7.54
CA HIS A 14 5.50 -3.33 8.72
C HIS A 14 4.43 -3.30 9.81
N ALA A 15 4.44 -4.30 10.69
CA ALA A 15 3.60 -4.29 11.87
C ALA A 15 4.04 -3.18 12.85
N HIS A 16 3.19 -2.89 13.84
CA HIS A 16 3.55 -1.92 14.89
C HIS A 16 4.71 -2.46 15.73
N TRP A 17 5.62 -1.57 16.09
CA TRP A 17 6.77 -1.82 16.96
C TRP A 17 7.14 -0.52 17.68
N ASP A 18 7.25 -0.57 19.01
CA ASP A 18 7.65 0.56 19.87
C ASP A 18 6.89 1.87 19.58
N GLY A 19 5.58 1.76 19.36
CA GLY A 19 4.70 2.92 19.19
C GLY A 19 4.68 3.53 17.77
N ALA A 20 5.33 2.90 16.80
CA ALA A 20 5.25 3.27 15.38
C ALA A 20 5.15 2.03 14.48
N ALA A 21 4.96 2.22 13.20
CA ALA A 21 5.12 1.22 12.14
C ALA A 21 5.85 1.87 10.96
N ALA A 22 6.40 1.06 10.06
CA ALA A 22 7.05 1.56 8.85
C ALA A 22 6.20 1.25 7.61
N PHE A 23 6.04 2.25 6.75
CA PHE A 23 5.58 2.07 5.38
C PHE A 23 6.74 2.41 4.46
N VAL A 24 7.24 1.42 3.71
CA VAL A 24 8.44 1.56 2.88
C VAL A 24 8.05 1.39 1.43
N ALA A 25 8.56 2.26 0.56
CA ALA A 25 8.43 2.14 -0.87
C ALA A 25 9.81 1.92 -1.49
N TYR A 26 9.87 1.03 -2.48
CA TYR A 26 11.04 0.59 -3.21
C TYR A 26 10.91 0.92 -4.70
N GLU A 27 12.05 1.03 -5.38
CA GLU A 27 12.11 1.27 -6.83
C GLU A 27 11.60 0.06 -7.63
N ASP A 28 11.85 -1.15 -7.14
CA ASP A 28 11.51 -2.41 -7.81
C ASP A 28 10.94 -3.46 -6.84
N GLU A 29 10.53 -4.59 -7.42
CA GLU A 29 9.97 -5.74 -6.70
C GLU A 29 10.97 -6.52 -5.85
N TYR A 30 12.28 -6.27 -6.00
CA TYR A 30 13.30 -6.95 -5.20
C TYR A 30 13.38 -6.37 -3.78
N CYS A 31 12.81 -5.18 -3.56
CA CYS A 31 12.78 -4.50 -2.26
C CYS A 31 14.16 -4.23 -1.68
N ASP A 32 15.17 -4.03 -2.53
CA ASP A 32 16.56 -3.80 -2.10
C ASP A 32 16.84 -2.33 -1.80
N THR A 33 16.33 -1.42 -2.64
CA THR A 33 16.62 0.02 -2.54
C THR A 33 15.38 0.81 -2.11
N PRO A 34 15.27 1.20 -0.84
CA PRO A 34 14.15 2.02 -0.38
C PRO A 34 14.27 3.45 -0.90
N ILE A 35 13.23 3.92 -1.58
CA ILE A 35 13.14 5.29 -2.10
C ILE A 35 12.34 6.21 -1.17
N VAL A 36 11.45 5.64 -0.36
CA VAL A 36 10.67 6.36 0.64
C VAL A 36 10.49 5.49 1.88
N ARG A 37 10.66 6.06 3.07
CA ARG A 37 10.31 5.42 4.34
C ARG A 37 9.46 6.38 5.18
N LEU A 38 8.21 5.99 5.42
CA LEU A 38 7.28 6.75 6.24
C LEU A 38 7.12 6.08 7.60
N SER A 39 7.29 6.85 8.66
CA SER A 39 6.88 6.44 10.00
C SER A 39 5.37 6.61 10.13
N VAL A 40 4.69 5.55 10.53
CA VAL A 40 3.24 5.53 10.79
C VAL A 40 3.02 5.42 12.29
N ASP A 41 2.58 6.50 12.91
CA ASP A 41 2.14 6.55 14.29
C ASP A 41 0.60 6.67 14.38
N LYS A 42 0.09 6.85 15.60
CA LYS A 42 -1.35 7.01 15.86
C LYS A 42 -1.94 8.28 15.21
N ASP A 43 -1.12 9.31 15.00
CA ASP A 43 -1.47 10.65 14.55
C ASP A 43 -1.29 10.84 13.03
N THR A 44 -0.56 9.94 12.38
CA THR A 44 -0.26 9.94 10.95
C THR A 44 -1.54 9.99 10.11
N CYS A 45 -1.71 11.00 9.28
CA CYS A 45 -2.93 11.17 8.49
C CYS A 45 -3.08 10.09 7.41
N VAL A 46 -4.28 9.52 7.30
CA VAL A 46 -4.66 8.55 6.25
C VAL A 46 -5.98 9.01 5.68
N SER A 47 -6.06 9.16 4.36
CA SER A 47 -7.29 9.62 3.71
C SER A 47 -7.50 8.95 2.37
N GLU A 48 -8.77 8.75 2.05
CA GLU A 48 -9.22 8.34 0.73
C GLU A 48 -9.56 9.58 -0.11
N ARG A 49 -9.25 9.54 -1.41
CA ARG A 49 -9.71 10.55 -2.35
C ARG A 49 -11.11 10.14 -2.85
N VAL A 50 -12.11 10.98 -2.60
CA VAL A 50 -13.50 10.71 -3.01
C VAL A 50 -13.62 10.82 -4.54
N GLY A 51 -14.11 9.75 -5.16
CA GLY A 51 -14.41 9.66 -6.59
C GLY A 51 -14.93 8.27 -6.96
N ILE A 52 -15.69 8.17 -8.04
CA ILE A 52 -16.20 6.88 -8.54
C ILE A 52 -14.99 6.00 -8.93
N ASP A 53 -14.92 4.78 -8.39
CA ASP A 53 -13.86 3.80 -8.63
C ASP A 53 -12.42 4.32 -8.40
N CYS A 54 -12.25 5.32 -7.52
CA CYS A 54 -10.94 5.89 -7.24
C CYS A 54 -10.02 4.88 -6.53
N SER A 55 -8.82 4.62 -7.07
CA SER A 55 -7.79 3.77 -6.46
C SER A 55 -6.76 4.55 -5.65
N CYS A 56 -6.97 5.86 -5.47
CA CYS A 56 -6.05 6.76 -4.78
C CYS A 56 -6.31 6.83 -3.28
N PHE A 57 -5.22 6.93 -2.53
CA PHE A 57 -5.24 7.26 -1.09
C PHE A 57 -4.03 8.11 -0.72
N SER A 58 -4.03 8.69 0.46
CA SER A 58 -2.86 9.34 1.03
C SER A 58 -2.49 8.79 2.40
N LEU A 59 -1.19 8.77 2.66
CA LEU A 59 -0.58 8.37 3.92
C LEU A 59 0.55 9.36 4.24
N GLY A 60 0.48 10.02 5.40
CA GLY A 60 1.54 10.93 5.84
C GLY A 60 1.84 12.08 4.87
N GLY A 61 0.83 12.56 4.14
CA GLY A 61 0.99 13.62 3.13
C GLY A 61 1.45 13.14 1.75
N HIS A 62 1.82 11.86 1.59
CA HIS A 62 2.13 11.26 0.30
C HIS A 62 0.88 10.72 -0.39
N HIS A 63 0.82 10.86 -1.72
CA HIS A 63 -0.27 10.35 -2.55
C HIS A 63 0.13 9.05 -3.22
N PHE A 64 -0.73 8.04 -3.08
CA PHE A 64 -0.55 6.72 -3.65
C PHE A 64 -1.72 6.40 -4.58
N ASN A 65 -1.44 5.61 -5.61
CA ASN A 65 -2.44 5.01 -6.48
C ASN A 65 -2.16 3.50 -6.54
N SER A 66 -3.17 2.70 -6.24
CA SER A 66 -3.09 1.23 -6.32
C SER A 66 -3.64 0.72 -7.65
N ARG A 67 -3.36 -0.54 -8.01
CA ARG A 67 -3.75 -1.09 -9.32
C ARG A 67 -5.28 -1.23 -9.47
N SER A 68 -6.02 -1.18 -8.37
CA SER A 68 -7.48 -1.24 -8.36
C SER A 68 -8.07 -0.64 -7.08
N CYS A 69 -9.35 -0.25 -7.13
CA CYS A 69 -10.08 0.18 -5.93
C CYS A 69 -10.07 -0.90 -4.82
N ALA A 70 -10.15 -2.17 -5.19
CA ALA A 70 -10.13 -3.27 -4.23
C ALA A 70 -8.74 -3.40 -3.54
N GLU A 71 -7.64 -3.17 -4.26
CA GLU A 71 -6.30 -3.12 -3.67
C GLU A 71 -6.12 -1.90 -2.75
N LYS A 72 -6.64 -0.72 -3.12
CA LYS A 72 -6.71 0.44 -2.20
C LYS A 72 -7.40 0.06 -0.90
N MET A 73 -8.54 -0.62 -0.97
CA MET A 73 -9.29 -1.03 0.23
C MET A 73 -8.49 -1.99 1.12
N LEU A 74 -7.71 -2.90 0.53
CA LEU A 74 -6.80 -3.77 1.28
C LEU A 74 -5.73 -2.95 2.03
N TRP A 75 -5.08 -2.01 1.35
CA TRP A 75 -4.10 -1.11 1.97
C TRP A 75 -4.70 -0.31 3.13
N LEU A 76 -5.83 0.35 2.89
CA LEU A 76 -6.52 1.16 3.91
C LEU A 76 -6.93 0.33 5.13
N ARG A 77 -7.39 -0.92 4.91
CA ARG A 77 -7.71 -1.86 5.99
C ARG A 77 -6.48 -2.23 6.81
N ALA A 78 -5.38 -2.61 6.14
CA ALA A 78 -4.13 -2.99 6.81
C ALA A 78 -3.54 -1.83 7.63
N ILE A 79 -3.48 -0.62 7.04
CA ILE A 79 -3.01 0.59 7.73
C ILE A 79 -3.92 0.92 8.92
N SER A 80 -5.24 0.82 8.76
CA SER A 80 -6.19 1.09 9.84
C SER A 80 -6.02 0.12 11.01
N ASN A 81 -5.78 -1.17 10.72
CA ASN A 81 -5.51 -2.17 11.76
C ASN A 81 -4.23 -1.83 12.56
N VAL A 82 -3.15 -1.46 11.87
CA VAL A 82 -1.91 -0.99 12.52
C VAL A 82 -2.18 0.24 13.38
N LYS A 83 -2.91 1.22 12.85
CA LYS A 83 -3.26 2.44 13.60
C LYS A 83 -4.12 2.16 14.84
N VAL A 84 -5.03 1.18 14.78
CA VAL A 84 -5.79 0.74 15.96
C VAL A 84 -4.85 0.20 17.03
N LYS A 85 -3.87 -0.65 16.66
CA LYS A 85 -2.86 -1.17 17.60
C LYS A 85 -2.05 -0.04 18.24
N LEU A 86 -1.63 0.93 17.43
CA LEU A 86 -0.88 2.11 17.89
C LEU A 86 -1.70 3.00 18.84
N ARG A 87 -2.97 3.28 18.51
CA ARG A 87 -3.86 4.10 19.35
C ARG A 87 -4.13 3.49 20.72
N HIS A 88 -4.19 2.17 20.80
CA HIS A 88 -4.43 1.45 22.04
C HIS A 88 -3.14 1.08 22.79
N GLY A 89 -1.97 1.52 22.31
CA GLY A 89 -0.69 1.20 22.95
C GLY A 89 -0.45 -0.31 23.04
N ALA A 90 -0.84 -1.06 22.01
CA ALA A 90 -0.64 -2.50 21.98
C ALA A 90 0.86 -2.83 22.09
N ALA A 91 1.19 -3.87 22.86
CA ALA A 91 2.55 -4.38 22.94
C ALA A 91 3.04 -4.85 21.56
N ASN A 92 4.37 -4.94 21.41
CA ASN A 92 4.99 -5.45 20.19
C ASN A 92 4.44 -6.85 19.85
N PRO A 93 4.06 -7.09 18.58
CA PRO A 93 3.41 -8.33 18.19
C PRO A 93 4.36 -9.50 18.37
N THR A 94 3.82 -10.60 18.91
CA THR A 94 4.55 -11.87 18.99
C THR A 94 4.67 -12.51 17.58
N PRO A 95 5.56 -13.50 17.39
CA PRO A 95 5.61 -14.25 16.15
C PRO A 95 4.25 -14.86 15.75
N THR A 96 3.47 -15.32 16.74
CA THR A 96 2.12 -15.85 16.53
C THR A 96 1.16 -14.75 16.04
N ASP A 97 1.21 -13.55 16.62
CA ASP A 97 0.42 -12.41 16.15
C ASP A 97 0.75 -12.05 14.70
N LEU A 98 2.05 -12.02 14.36
CA LEU A 98 2.50 -11.74 13.00
C LEU A 98 1.99 -12.78 12.00
N THR A 99 1.95 -14.06 12.39
CA THR A 99 1.33 -15.11 11.57
C THR A 99 -0.15 -14.84 11.33
N HIS A 100 -0.92 -14.52 12.38
CA HIS A 100 -2.33 -14.17 12.22
C HIS A 100 -2.54 -12.92 11.35
N TYR A 101 -1.70 -11.90 11.48
CA TYR A 101 -1.79 -10.70 10.66
C TYR A 101 -1.54 -11.03 9.19
N ARG A 102 -0.51 -11.83 8.90
CA ARG A 102 -0.20 -12.28 7.53
C ARG A 102 -1.29 -13.14 6.93
N SER A 103 -1.87 -14.07 7.69
CA SER A 103 -3.01 -14.88 7.25
C SER A 103 -4.20 -14.00 6.89
N ALA A 104 -4.60 -13.09 7.78
CA ALA A 104 -5.72 -12.18 7.52
C ALA A 104 -5.48 -11.30 6.27
N VAL A 105 -4.26 -10.81 6.05
CA VAL A 105 -3.90 -10.06 4.84
C VAL A 105 -3.99 -10.95 3.60
N THR A 106 -3.51 -12.19 3.67
CA THR A 106 -3.51 -13.15 2.55
C THR A 106 -4.92 -13.52 2.14
N ASP A 107 -5.80 -13.82 3.10
CA ASP A 107 -7.21 -14.16 2.85
C ASP A 107 -7.96 -13.04 2.12
N HIS A 108 -7.63 -11.78 2.45
CA HIS A 108 -8.21 -10.62 1.77
C HIS A 108 -7.52 -10.27 0.43
N ALA A 109 -6.29 -10.72 0.22
CA ALA A 109 -5.54 -10.49 -1.02
C ALA A 109 -5.85 -11.52 -2.11
N GLU A 110 -6.25 -12.74 -1.74
CA GLU A 110 -6.52 -13.84 -2.69
C GLU A 110 -7.53 -13.46 -3.80
N PRO A 111 -8.68 -12.82 -3.53
CA PRO A 111 -9.63 -12.44 -4.57
C PRO A 111 -9.06 -11.40 -5.56
N LEU A 112 -8.13 -10.56 -5.11
CA LEU A 112 -7.49 -9.53 -5.94
C LEU A 112 -6.59 -10.16 -7.00
N ASN A 113 -5.97 -11.30 -6.68
CA ASN A 113 -5.08 -12.03 -7.58
C ASN A 113 -5.85 -12.80 -8.66
N GLN A 114 -7.01 -13.37 -8.31
CA GLN A 114 -7.86 -14.10 -9.26
C GLN A 114 -8.43 -13.19 -10.36
N THR A 115 -8.72 -11.93 -10.02
CA THR A 115 -9.24 -10.93 -10.97
C THR A 115 -8.24 -10.61 -12.10
N LYS A 116 -6.94 -10.87 -11.92
CA LYS A 116 -5.92 -10.68 -12.97
C LYS A 116 -5.98 -11.75 -14.06
N VAL A 117 -6.38 -12.98 -13.73
CA VAL A 117 -6.39 -14.11 -14.68
C VAL A 117 -7.56 -14.02 -15.67
N ALA A 118 -8.65 -13.34 -15.28
CA ALA A 118 -9.86 -13.22 -16.09
C ALA A 118 -9.86 -12.10 -17.14
N ARG A 119 -8.81 -11.26 -17.23
CA ARG A 119 -8.76 -10.14 -18.19
C ARG A 119 -7.98 -10.50 -19.48
N HIS A 120 -8.57 -11.34 -20.32
CA HIS A 120 -8.31 -11.35 -21.78
C HIS A 120 -9.35 -10.48 -22.51
N GLY A 121 -9.43 -9.20 -22.14
CA GLY A 121 -10.20 -8.14 -22.82
C GLY A 121 -9.23 -7.09 -23.41
N PRO A 122 -9.66 -6.22 -24.34
CA PRO A 122 -8.76 -5.52 -25.26
C PRO A 122 -7.70 -4.73 -24.50
N SER A 123 -6.46 -4.92 -24.93
CA SER A 123 -5.24 -4.29 -24.41
C SER A 123 -5.44 -2.79 -24.26
N CYS A 124 -5.74 -2.34 -23.04
CA CYS A 124 -5.59 -0.94 -22.69
C CYS A 124 -4.09 -0.72 -22.48
N SER A 125 -3.42 -0.45 -23.60
CA SER A 125 -2.00 -0.11 -23.60
C SER A 125 -1.80 1.09 -22.67
N PRO A 126 -0.76 1.11 -21.82
CA PRO A 126 -0.49 2.26 -20.96
C PRO A 126 -0.39 3.53 -21.81
N LEU A 127 -1.17 4.56 -21.46
CA LEU A 127 -1.17 5.87 -22.13
C LEU A 127 0.08 6.70 -21.82
N LEU A 128 1.10 6.09 -21.20
CA LEU A 128 2.37 6.74 -21.00
C LEU A 128 3.08 6.78 -22.36
N PRO A 129 3.44 7.98 -22.88
CA PRO A 129 4.19 8.07 -24.10
C PRO A 129 5.51 7.31 -23.92
N SER A 130 5.81 6.42 -24.85
CA SER A 130 7.13 5.81 -24.96
C SER A 130 8.12 6.93 -25.25
N THR A 131 8.89 7.34 -24.24
CA THR A 131 10.05 8.20 -24.41
C THR A 131 11.15 7.38 -25.10
N GLY A 132 11.00 7.23 -26.41
CA GLY A 132 12.01 6.70 -27.32
C GLY A 132 13.07 7.78 -27.57
N ARG A 133 14.30 7.43 -27.22
CA ARG A 133 15.55 8.15 -27.48
C ARG A 133 15.87 8.21 -28.97
#